data_AF-A0ABD2YID1-F1
#
_entry.id   AF-A0ABD2YID1-F1
#
_cell.length_a   1.000
_cell.length_b   1.000
_cell.length_c   1.000
_cell.angle_alpha   90.00
_cell.angle_beta   90.00
_cell.angle_gamma   90.00
#
_symmetry.space_group_name_H-M   'P 1'
#
loop_
_entity.id
_entity.type
_entity.pdbx_description
1 polymer ?
#
loop_
_entity_poly.entity_id
_entity_poly.type
_entity_poly.pdbx_seq_one_letter_code
_entity_poly.pdbx_strand_id
1 'polypeptide(L)'
;MLGYTLNFVLSKFLMDPICGKLDYCLEDLLSVIENDILGDVFEHKKVDKFAAKKKETRKQKSFETLKLVAQSITFRTHAVQLLSLVTVHLQKQLTPKLKSKLENMLDHIAVGIGLNPSSIRLNYSFNQTELFILVYQLIKDGTGDENQGLQITQISKAGKRDGDTVYIQMTDSDRLINVDPRYSHLVTSFALGLL
;
A
#
# COMPACT_ATOMS: atom_id res chain seq x y z
N MET A 1 -11.45 0.60 19.37
CA MET A 1 -12.82 0.13 19.04
C MET A 1 -13.04 0.22 17.53
N LEU A 2 -12.69 1.35 16.91
CA LEU A 2 -12.87 1.57 15.46
C LEU A 2 -12.22 0.50 14.56
N GLY A 3 -10.95 0.13 14.78
CA GLY A 3 -10.30 -0.91 13.96
C GLY A 3 -10.95 -2.30 14.04
N TYR A 4 -11.52 -2.67 15.20
CA TYR A 4 -12.26 -3.94 15.33
C TYR A 4 -13.58 -3.89 14.56
N THR A 5 -14.34 -2.80 14.71
CA THR A 5 -15.60 -2.58 13.97
C THR A 5 -15.34 -2.55 12.48
N LEU A 6 -14.31 -1.83 12.04
CA LEU A 6 -13.92 -1.75 10.65
C LEU A 6 -13.55 -3.12 10.08
N ASN A 7 -12.68 -3.86 10.78
CA ASN A 7 -12.34 -5.22 10.38
C ASN A 7 -13.58 -6.09 10.23
N PHE A 8 -14.48 -6.06 11.22
CA PHE A 8 -15.70 -6.87 11.21
C PHE A 8 -16.60 -6.54 10.02
N VAL A 9 -16.83 -5.25 9.76
CA VAL A 9 -17.65 -4.78 8.63
C VAL A 9 -16.99 -5.18 7.31
N LEU A 10 -15.70 -4.90 7.11
CA LEU A 10 -15.01 -5.25 5.86
C LEU A 10 -14.95 -6.77 5.65
N SER A 11 -14.70 -7.56 6.69
CA SER A 11 -14.69 -9.03 6.60
C SER A 11 -16.03 -9.61 6.14
N LYS A 12 -17.14 -8.91 6.44
CA LYS A 12 -18.49 -9.30 6.00
C LYS A 12 -18.84 -8.74 4.62
N PHE A 13 -18.39 -7.53 4.32
CA PHE A 13 -18.66 -6.86 3.04
C PHE A 13 -17.85 -7.46 1.87
N LEU A 14 -16.67 -7.99 2.16
CA LEU A 14 -15.72 -8.53 1.17
C LEU A 14 -15.79 -10.07 1.04
N MET A 15 -16.87 -10.70 1.51
CA MET A 15 -17.05 -12.15 1.34
C MET A 15 -17.12 -12.57 -0.14
N ASP A 16 -17.63 -11.67 -0.99
CA ASP A 16 -17.57 -11.76 -2.46
C ASP A 16 -16.66 -10.63 -2.99
N PRO A 17 -15.34 -10.87 -3.12
CA PRO A 17 -14.38 -9.83 -3.41
C PRO A 17 -14.58 -9.30 -4.84
N ILE A 18 -15.23 -8.14 -4.93
CA ILE A 18 -15.29 -7.33 -6.14
C ILE A 18 -14.21 -6.26 -6.01
N CYS A 19 -13.20 -6.36 -6.87
CA CYS A 19 -12.12 -5.37 -6.91
C CYS A 19 -12.68 -3.97 -7.17
N GLY A 20 -12.10 -2.97 -6.50
CA GLY A 20 -12.40 -1.55 -6.68
C GLY A 20 -13.50 -1.01 -5.79
N LYS A 21 -14.22 -1.86 -5.04
CA LYS A 21 -15.31 -1.42 -4.15
C LYS A 21 -14.86 -0.53 -2.98
N LEU A 22 -13.57 -0.55 -2.64
CA LEU A 22 -13.02 0.26 -1.55
C LEU A 22 -12.22 1.48 -2.04
N ASP A 23 -12.03 1.61 -3.35
CA ASP A 23 -11.18 2.65 -3.93
C ASP A 23 -11.62 4.06 -3.53
N TYR A 24 -12.94 4.32 -3.56
CA TYR A 24 -13.52 5.63 -3.26
C TYR A 24 -13.30 6.09 -1.80
N CYS A 25 -13.08 5.17 -0.87
CA CYS A 25 -12.87 5.46 0.55
C CYS A 25 -11.51 4.98 1.05
N LEU A 26 -10.58 4.65 0.14
CA LEU A 26 -9.29 4.08 0.50
C LEU A 26 -8.51 4.99 1.44
N GLU A 27 -8.50 6.29 1.19
CA GLU A 27 -7.79 7.27 2.02
C GLU A 27 -8.28 7.27 3.48
N ASP A 28 -9.60 7.29 3.67
CA ASP A 28 -10.22 7.24 5.00
C ASP A 28 -9.89 5.92 5.72
N LEU A 29 -9.93 4.80 4.99
CA LEU A 29 -9.58 3.48 5.52
C LEU A 29 -8.12 3.43 5.96
N LEU A 30 -7.21 3.90 5.11
CA LEU A 30 -5.78 3.92 5.38
C LEU A 30 -5.47 4.80 6.59
N SER A 31 -6.10 5.97 6.72
CA SER A 31 -5.95 6.86 7.87
C SER A 31 -6.38 6.18 9.19
N VAL A 32 -7.50 5.46 9.19
CA VAL A 32 -7.95 4.71 10.38
C VAL A 32 -6.98 3.58 10.73
N ILE A 33 -6.50 2.85 9.73
CA ILE A 33 -5.55 1.74 9.89
C ILE A 33 -4.22 2.27 10.44
N GLU A 34 -3.68 3.34 9.85
CA GLU A 34 -2.43 3.98 10.26
C GLU A 34 -2.47 4.42 11.72
N ASN A 35 -3.52 5.15 12.10
CA ASN A 35 -3.69 5.64 13.45
C ASN A 35 -3.80 4.49 14.48
N ASP A 36 -4.38 3.35 14.09
CA ASP A 36 -4.51 2.21 14.98
C ASP A 36 -3.19 1.43 15.14
N ILE A 37 -2.45 1.27 14.05
CA ILE A 37 -1.18 0.54 14.04
C ILE A 37 -0.06 1.41 14.62
N LEU A 38 0.07 2.65 14.19
CA LEU A 38 1.20 3.53 14.51
C LEU A 38 0.92 4.52 15.64
N GLY A 39 -0.34 4.76 16.02
CA GLY A 39 -0.70 5.77 17.03
C GLY A 39 0.03 5.60 18.38
N ASP A 40 0.23 4.37 18.85
CA ASP A 40 0.99 4.13 20.10
C ASP A 40 2.52 4.12 19.94
N VAL A 41 3.04 4.30 18.71
CA VAL A 41 4.44 4.63 18.50
C VAL A 41 4.67 6.10 18.77
N PHE A 42 3.71 6.94 18.39
CA PHE A 42 3.77 8.40 18.53
C PHE A 42 3.27 8.88 19.91
N GLU A 43 2.35 8.15 20.54
CA GLU A 43 1.95 8.42 21.92
C GLU A 43 2.98 7.85 22.92
N HIS A 44 3.80 8.71 23.51
CA HIS A 44 4.71 8.37 24.62
C HIS A 44 4.00 8.06 25.97
N LYS A 45 2.68 7.86 25.99
CA LYS A 45 1.90 7.76 27.23
C LYS A 45 2.03 6.35 27.84
N LYS A 46 2.56 6.28 29.07
CA LYS A 46 2.56 5.08 29.93
C LYS A 46 1.13 4.52 30.00
N VAL A 47 0.92 3.33 29.44
CA VAL A 47 -0.38 2.66 29.47
C VAL A 47 -0.47 1.77 30.71
N ASP A 48 -1.53 1.96 31.50
CA ASP A 48 -1.95 1.06 32.57
C ASP A 48 -2.04 -0.39 32.08
N LYS A 49 -1.37 -1.30 32.80
CA LYS A 49 -1.19 -2.71 32.44
C LYS A 49 -2.51 -3.50 32.26
N PHE A 50 -3.64 -2.96 32.74
CA PHE A 50 -4.97 -3.57 32.61
C PHE A 50 -5.69 -3.28 31.28
N ALA A 51 -5.25 -2.29 30.50
CA ALA A 51 -5.84 -1.96 29.18
C ALA A 51 -5.15 -2.68 27.99
N ALA A 52 -4.12 -3.48 28.25
CA ALA A 52 -3.24 -4.04 27.22
C ALA A 52 -3.95 -5.04 26.28
N LYS A 53 -4.73 -5.98 26.83
CA LYS A 53 -5.33 -7.07 26.04
C LYS A 53 -6.33 -6.58 24.99
N LYS A 54 -7.13 -5.55 25.30
CA LYS A 54 -8.09 -4.94 24.35
C LYS A 54 -7.39 -4.11 23.26
N LYS A 55 -6.21 -3.53 23.55
CA LYS A 55 -5.39 -2.81 22.57
C LYS A 55 -4.67 -3.77 21.61
N GLU A 56 -4.26 -4.93 22.10
CA GLU A 56 -3.60 -5.96 21.30
C GLU A 56 -4.54 -6.59 20.27
N THR A 57 -5.75 -7.01 20.69
CA THR A 57 -6.76 -7.53 19.75
C THR A 57 -7.15 -6.51 18.69
N ARG A 58 -7.19 -5.22 19.06
CA ARG A 58 -7.47 -4.13 18.12
C ARG A 58 -6.38 -4.03 17.05
N LYS A 59 -5.10 -3.99 17.45
CA LYS A 59 -3.96 -3.90 16.54
C LYS A 59 -3.90 -5.09 15.59
N GLN A 60 -4.08 -6.31 16.10
CA GLN A 60 -4.11 -7.50 15.25
C GLN A 60 -5.19 -7.37 14.17
N LYS A 61 -6.38 -6.88 14.53
CA LYS A 61 -7.45 -6.66 13.55
C LYS A 61 -7.15 -5.55 12.55
N SER A 62 -6.39 -4.53 12.90
CA SER A 62 -5.99 -3.48 11.94
C SER A 62 -4.98 -3.99 10.90
N PHE A 63 -4.07 -4.90 11.28
CA PHE A 63 -3.21 -5.59 10.31
C PHE A 63 -4.00 -6.51 9.37
N GLU A 64 -4.97 -7.27 9.89
CA GLU A 64 -5.87 -8.06 9.03
C GLU A 64 -6.72 -7.17 8.11
N THR A 65 -7.16 -6.01 8.60
CA THR A 65 -7.88 -5.02 7.80
C THR A 65 -7.00 -4.49 6.66
N LEU A 66 -5.73 -4.20 6.92
CA LEU A 66 -4.78 -3.77 5.90
C LEU A 66 -4.62 -4.81 4.78
N LYS A 67 -4.52 -6.09 5.15
CA LYS A 67 -4.52 -7.19 4.17
C LYS A 67 -5.80 -7.23 3.34
N LEU A 68 -6.98 -7.13 3.98
CA LEU A 68 -8.27 -7.15 3.28
C LEU A 68 -8.43 -5.98 2.30
N VAL A 69 -7.95 -4.79 2.68
CA VAL A 69 -7.91 -3.61 1.81
C VAL A 69 -6.99 -3.87 0.63
N ALA A 70 -5.76 -4.33 0.86
CA ALA A 70 -4.79 -4.66 -0.19
C ALA A 70 -5.32 -5.70 -1.19
N GLN A 71 -6.12 -6.66 -0.73
CA GLN A 71 -6.79 -7.66 -1.57
C GLN A 71 -7.91 -7.07 -2.46
N SER A 72 -8.51 -5.94 -2.08
CA SER A 72 -9.77 -5.46 -2.66
C SER A 72 -9.62 -4.22 -3.54
N ILE A 73 -8.52 -3.48 -3.44
CA ILE A 73 -8.30 -2.26 -4.23
C ILE A 73 -8.04 -2.56 -5.71
N THR A 74 -8.30 -1.58 -6.59
CA THR A 74 -7.79 -1.62 -7.96
C THR A 74 -6.28 -1.37 -7.95
N PHE A 75 -5.51 -2.45 -8.07
CA PHE A 75 -4.05 -2.45 -7.93
C PHE A 75 -3.38 -1.36 -8.79
N ARG A 76 -3.74 -1.27 -10.07
CA ARG A 76 -3.15 -0.32 -11.03
C ARG A 76 -3.18 1.14 -10.55
N THR A 77 -4.29 1.57 -9.97
CA THR A 77 -4.53 2.98 -9.62
C THR A 77 -4.23 3.28 -8.16
N HIS A 78 -4.30 2.28 -7.28
CA HIS A 78 -4.25 2.50 -5.83
C HIS A 78 -3.09 1.80 -5.12
N ALA A 79 -2.25 1.02 -5.80
CA ALA A 79 -1.08 0.38 -5.18
C ALA A 79 -0.10 1.40 -4.58
N VAL A 80 0.13 2.53 -5.26
CA VAL A 80 1.02 3.59 -4.76
C VAL A 80 0.46 4.21 -3.48
N GLN A 81 -0.85 4.50 -3.46
CA GLN A 81 -1.53 5.04 -2.28
C GLN A 81 -1.54 4.05 -1.10
N LEU A 82 -1.62 2.75 -1.37
CA LEU A 82 -1.48 1.72 -0.34
C LEU A 82 -0.05 1.71 0.23
N LEU A 83 0.96 1.80 -0.64
CA LEU A 83 2.38 1.79 -0.23
C LEU A 83 2.79 3.08 0.49
N SER A 84 2.15 4.23 0.20
CA SER A 84 2.43 5.50 0.89
C SER A 84 2.20 5.41 2.40
N LEU A 85 1.32 4.51 2.84
CA LEU A 85 1.08 4.20 4.26
C LEU A 85 2.36 3.82 5.02
N VAL A 86 3.31 3.19 4.33
CA VAL A 86 4.59 2.76 4.90
C VAL A 86 5.69 3.74 4.56
N THR A 87 5.75 4.19 3.30
CA THR A 87 6.95 4.82 2.75
C THR A 87 7.13 6.26 3.20
N VAL A 88 6.05 6.96 3.56
CA VAL A 88 6.12 8.28 4.22
C VAL A 88 6.89 8.21 5.54
N HIS A 89 6.87 7.06 6.23
CA HIS A 89 7.62 6.86 7.47
C HIS A 89 9.08 6.46 7.24
N LEU A 90 9.41 5.91 6.06
CA LEU A 90 10.78 5.54 5.65
C LEU A 90 11.64 6.75 5.23
N GLN A 91 11.18 7.98 5.47
CA GLN A 91 11.96 9.21 5.31
C GLN A 91 12.44 9.79 6.64
N LYS A 92 11.98 9.23 7.77
CA LYS A 92 12.26 9.74 9.12
C LYS A 92 13.17 8.76 9.87
N GLN A 93 13.79 9.22 10.95
CA GLN A 93 14.55 8.33 11.83
C GLN A 93 13.62 7.29 12.45
N LEU A 94 13.82 6.02 12.11
CA LEU A 94 13.01 4.92 12.62
C LEU A 94 13.50 4.44 13.98
N THR A 95 12.60 4.39 14.96
CA THR A 95 12.85 3.59 16.18
C THR A 95 12.71 2.10 15.86
N PRO A 96 13.34 1.19 16.61
CA PRO A 96 13.18 -0.26 16.40
C PRO A 96 11.71 -0.72 16.43
N LYS A 97 10.91 -0.10 17.32
CA LYS A 97 9.46 -0.35 17.43
C LYS A 97 8.69 0.09 16.19
N LEU A 98 9.05 1.24 15.61
CA LEU A 98 8.43 1.72 14.37
C LEU A 98 8.82 0.81 13.19
N LYS A 99 10.11 0.49 13.05
CA LYS A 99 10.62 -0.38 11.99
C LYS A 99 9.89 -1.72 11.93
N SER A 100 9.79 -2.43 13.06
CA SER A 100 9.10 -3.73 13.13
C SER A 100 7.61 -3.64 12.74
N LYS A 101 6.94 -2.51 13.02
CA LYS A 101 5.55 -2.32 12.59
C LYS A 101 5.44 -2.07 11.10
N LEU A 102 6.35 -1.27 10.52
CA LEU A 102 6.38 -1.02 9.08
C LEU A 102 6.67 -2.31 8.30
N GLU A 103 7.59 -3.15 8.78
CA GLU A 103 7.83 -4.51 8.25
C GLU A 103 6.56 -5.36 8.28
N ASN A 104 5.88 -5.45 9.43
CA ASN A 104 4.62 -6.19 9.53
C ASN A 104 3.53 -5.61 8.60
N MET A 105 3.47 -4.30 8.39
CA MET A 105 2.54 -3.69 7.44
C MET A 105 2.84 -4.12 6.00
N LEU A 106 4.11 -4.10 5.60
CA LEU A 106 4.56 -4.59 4.30
C LEU A 106 4.22 -6.07 4.10
N ASP A 107 4.41 -6.92 5.10
CA ASP A 107 4.06 -8.34 5.03
C ASP A 107 2.55 -8.55 4.77
N HIS A 108 1.69 -7.82 5.49
CA HIS A 108 0.23 -7.91 5.30
C HIS A 108 -0.21 -7.35 3.95
N ILE A 109 0.45 -6.29 3.48
CA ILE A 109 0.24 -5.73 2.13
C ILE A 109 0.63 -6.77 1.08
N ALA A 110 1.80 -7.41 1.20
CA ALA A 110 2.27 -8.42 0.26
C ALA A 110 1.28 -9.59 0.16
N VAL A 111 0.85 -10.13 1.31
CA VAL A 111 -0.16 -11.19 1.36
C VAL A 111 -1.48 -10.74 0.72
N GLY A 112 -1.91 -9.49 0.94
CA GLY A 112 -3.13 -8.96 0.34
C GLY A 112 -3.02 -8.78 -1.17
N ILE A 113 -1.91 -8.24 -1.67
CA ILE A 113 -1.61 -8.14 -3.11
C ILE A 113 -1.61 -9.52 -3.77
N GLY A 114 -1.03 -10.53 -3.11
CA GLY A 114 -1.01 -11.92 -3.57
C GLY A 114 -2.39 -12.61 -3.60
N LEU A 115 -3.42 -11.99 -3.03
CA LEU A 115 -4.80 -12.46 -3.10
C LEU A 115 -5.69 -11.55 -3.96
N ASN A 116 -5.14 -10.45 -4.49
CA ASN A 116 -5.90 -9.44 -5.22
C ASN A 116 -6.19 -9.92 -6.66
N PRO A 117 -7.47 -10.07 -7.06
CA PRO A 117 -7.81 -10.53 -8.40
C PRO A 117 -7.30 -9.61 -9.53
N SER A 118 -7.10 -8.32 -9.25
CA SER A 118 -6.62 -7.32 -10.22
C SER A 118 -5.10 -7.22 -10.29
N SER A 119 -4.35 -7.77 -9.34
CA SER A 119 -2.89 -7.95 -9.47
C SER A 119 -2.54 -9.25 -10.20
N ILE A 120 -3.37 -10.29 -10.05
CA ILE A 120 -3.05 -11.66 -10.48
C ILE A 120 -3.72 -12.10 -11.78
N ARG A 121 -4.74 -11.39 -12.29
CA ARG A 121 -5.65 -11.85 -13.37
C ARG A 121 -5.01 -12.83 -14.38
N LEU A 122 -5.17 -14.12 -14.07
CA LEU A 122 -4.96 -15.27 -14.91
C LEU A 122 -6.19 -15.42 -15.83
N ASN A 123 -6.06 -15.02 -17.08
CA ASN A 123 -6.48 -15.81 -18.23
C ASN A 123 -6.08 -15.11 -19.53
N TYR A 124 -5.25 -15.81 -20.30
CA TYR A 124 -4.98 -15.67 -21.73
C TYR A 124 -4.98 -14.24 -22.31
N SER A 125 -3.75 -13.74 -22.52
CA SER A 125 -3.39 -12.52 -23.25
C SER A 125 -3.54 -11.22 -22.44
N PHE A 126 -2.40 -10.72 -21.94
CA PHE A 126 -2.17 -9.39 -21.32
C PHE A 126 -2.58 -9.23 -19.83
N ASN A 127 -1.66 -8.73 -18.98
CA ASN A 127 -1.85 -8.15 -17.63
C ASN A 127 -1.27 -8.84 -16.36
N GLN A 128 -0.07 -9.44 -16.40
CA GLN A 128 0.83 -9.41 -15.22
C GLN A 128 1.71 -8.13 -15.19
N THR A 129 1.62 -7.31 -16.24
CA THR A 129 2.49 -6.16 -16.49
C THR A 129 2.51 -5.16 -15.33
N GLU A 130 1.36 -4.90 -14.69
CA GLU A 130 1.26 -3.88 -13.66
C GLU A 130 2.03 -4.26 -12.37
N LEU A 131 2.03 -5.54 -11.98
CA LEU A 131 2.82 -6.02 -10.84
C LEU A 131 4.31 -5.93 -11.15
N PHE A 132 4.73 -6.37 -12.34
CA PHE A 132 6.14 -6.28 -12.75
C PHE A 132 6.61 -4.83 -12.90
N ILE A 133 5.77 -3.93 -13.42
CA ILE A 133 6.06 -2.50 -13.47
C ILE A 133 6.24 -1.98 -12.04
N LEU A 134 5.33 -2.31 -11.11
CA LEU A 134 5.47 -1.89 -9.72
C LEU A 134 6.78 -2.40 -9.11
N VAL A 135 7.07 -3.69 -9.21
CA VAL A 135 8.28 -4.30 -8.65
C VAL A 135 9.54 -3.67 -9.25
N TYR A 136 9.58 -3.50 -10.57
CA TYR A 136 10.71 -2.85 -11.24
C TYR A 136 10.91 -1.42 -10.73
N GLN A 137 9.85 -0.62 -10.63
CA GLN A 137 9.94 0.75 -10.12
C GLN A 137 10.38 0.79 -8.65
N LEU A 138 9.88 -0.11 -7.80
CA LEU A 138 10.31 -0.21 -6.39
C LEU A 138 11.77 -0.61 -6.26
N ILE A 139 12.25 -1.53 -7.10
CA ILE A 139 13.67 -1.91 -7.12
C ILE A 139 14.52 -0.74 -7.59
N LYS A 140 14.13 -0.07 -8.69
CA LYS A 140 14.81 1.12 -9.22
C LYS A 140 14.93 2.22 -8.17
N ASP A 141 13.83 2.51 -7.48
CA ASP A 141 13.79 3.51 -6.41
C ASP A 141 14.67 3.13 -5.21
N GLY A 142 14.72 1.83 -4.87
CA GLY A 142 15.57 1.32 -3.81
C GLY A 142 17.07 1.31 -4.15
N THR A 143 17.44 1.02 -5.40
CA THR A 143 18.85 0.97 -5.81
C THR A 143 19.45 2.33 -6.11
N GLY A 144 18.65 3.41 -6.10
CA GLY A 144 19.12 4.78 -6.31
C GLY A 144 19.70 5.01 -7.71
N ASP A 145 19.32 4.17 -8.69
CA ASP A 145 19.91 4.21 -10.02
C ASP A 145 19.45 5.50 -10.74
N GLU A 146 20.35 6.47 -10.88
CA GLU A 146 20.13 7.79 -11.50
C GLU A 146 19.98 7.74 -13.03
N ASN A 147 19.76 6.56 -13.60
CA ASN A 147 19.55 6.39 -15.03
C ASN A 147 18.21 7.03 -15.45
N GLN A 148 18.34 8.19 -16.11
CA GLN A 148 17.28 9.00 -16.70
C GLN A 148 16.33 8.16 -17.57
N GLY A 149 15.03 8.20 -17.24
CA GLY A 149 13.93 8.06 -18.18
C GLY A 149 13.56 6.67 -18.71
N LEU A 150 12.42 6.15 -18.25
CA LEU A 150 11.49 5.43 -19.13
C LEU A 150 10.29 6.36 -19.36
N GLN A 151 10.33 7.11 -20.46
CA GLN A 151 9.19 7.90 -20.92
C GLN A 151 8.02 6.96 -21.25
N ILE A 152 6.90 7.12 -20.56
CA ILE A 152 5.61 6.73 -21.11
C ILE A 152 5.17 7.88 -22.02
N THR A 153 5.53 7.77 -23.30
CA THR A 153 5.06 8.70 -24.34
C THR A 153 3.56 8.51 -24.56
N GLN A 154 2.79 9.58 -24.39
CA GLN A 154 1.40 9.67 -24.82
C GLN A 154 1.35 9.70 -26.36
N ILE A 155 0.68 8.72 -26.97
CA ILE A 155 0.23 8.86 -28.36
C ILE A 155 -1.14 9.55 -28.32
N SER A 156 -1.16 10.86 -28.53
CA SER A 156 -2.38 11.56 -28.90
C SER A 156 -2.64 11.39 -30.40
N LYS A 157 -3.64 10.61 -30.78
CA LYS A 157 -4.32 10.81 -32.07
C LYS A 157 -5.72 11.37 -31.82
N ALA A 158 -5.96 12.49 -32.50
CA ALA A 158 -7.17 13.30 -32.44
C ALA A 158 -8.45 12.49 -32.73
N GLY A 159 -9.47 12.69 -31.90
CA GLY A 159 -10.81 12.16 -32.16
C GLY A 159 -11.75 12.37 -30.98
N LYS A 160 -12.66 13.33 -31.10
CA LYS A 160 -13.70 13.72 -30.13
C LYS A 160 -14.58 12.53 -29.69
N ARG A 161 -14.70 12.28 -28.38
CA ARG A 161 -15.96 12.21 -27.58
C ARG A 161 -15.77 11.45 -26.24
N ASP A 162 -16.17 12.14 -25.17
CA ASP A 162 -16.79 11.69 -23.91
C ASP A 162 -16.10 10.64 -23.02
N GLY A 163 -15.92 11.02 -21.74
CA GLY A 163 -15.36 10.18 -20.67
C GLY A 163 -14.06 10.73 -20.07
N ASP A 164 -14.14 11.76 -19.23
CA ASP A 164 -13.00 12.32 -18.50
C ASP A 164 -12.36 11.27 -17.58
N THR A 165 -11.28 10.66 -18.06
CA THR A 165 -10.33 9.90 -17.24
C THR A 165 -9.11 10.78 -17.06
N VAL A 166 -8.98 11.37 -15.87
CA VAL A 166 -7.80 12.15 -15.48
C VAL A 166 -6.64 11.18 -15.32
N TYR A 167 -5.72 11.18 -16.29
CA TYR A 167 -4.41 10.58 -16.09
C TYR A 167 -3.53 11.57 -15.34
N ILE A 168 -3.00 11.13 -14.21
CA ILE A 168 -2.12 11.92 -13.35
C ILE A 168 -0.91 12.37 -14.18
N GLN A 169 -0.75 13.68 -14.30
CA GLN A 169 0.48 14.33 -14.72
C GLN A 169 1.36 14.50 -13.48
N MET A 170 2.54 13.88 -13.46
CA MET A 170 3.54 14.06 -12.41
C MET A 170 4.79 14.74 -12.96
N THR A 171 5.16 15.82 -12.30
CA THR A 171 6.31 16.69 -12.56
C THR A 171 7.59 16.12 -11.93
N ASP A 172 8.64 15.99 -12.74
CA ASP A 172 10.09 16.07 -12.46
C ASP A 172 10.74 15.21 -11.34
N SER A 173 10.06 14.20 -10.80
CA SER A 173 10.73 13.19 -9.97
C SER A 173 10.37 11.80 -10.48
N ASP A 174 11.29 11.19 -11.24
CA ASP A 174 11.23 9.85 -11.86
C ASP A 174 11.02 8.67 -10.87
N ARG A 175 10.70 8.95 -9.60
CA ARG A 175 10.59 7.97 -8.50
C ARG A 175 9.13 7.72 -8.14
N LEU A 176 8.74 6.45 -8.08
CA LEU A 176 7.42 6.01 -7.61
C LEU A 176 7.26 6.31 -6.11
N ILE A 177 8.34 6.13 -5.36
CA ILE A 177 8.40 6.31 -3.91
C ILE A 177 9.73 6.97 -3.54
N ASN A 178 9.68 8.02 -2.71
CA ASN A 178 10.87 8.63 -2.13
C ASN A 178 11.22 7.94 -0.80
N VAL A 179 12.36 7.25 -0.75
CA VAL A 179 12.83 6.46 0.40
C VAL A 179 14.20 6.97 0.82
N ASP A 180 14.43 7.10 2.14
CA ASP A 180 15.77 7.39 2.65
C ASP A 180 16.71 6.22 2.29
N PRO A 181 17.93 6.48 1.75
CA PRO A 181 18.87 5.42 1.35
C PRO A 181 19.17 4.40 2.45
N ARG A 182 19.02 4.77 3.74
CA ARG A 182 19.20 3.86 4.87
C ARG A 182 18.15 2.74 4.94
N TYR A 183 16.99 2.95 4.33
CA TYR A 183 15.85 2.02 4.36
C TYR A 183 15.51 1.45 2.98
N SER A 184 16.32 1.72 1.96
CA SER A 184 16.12 1.21 0.60
C SER A 184 16.01 -0.33 0.54
N HIS A 185 16.85 -1.02 1.31
CA HIS A 185 16.83 -2.49 1.41
C HIS A 185 15.46 -3.04 1.82
N LEU A 186 14.68 -2.30 2.60
CA LEU A 186 13.36 -2.73 3.04
C LEU A 186 12.36 -2.70 1.88
N VAL A 187 12.45 -1.67 1.03
CA VAL A 187 11.60 -1.55 -0.16
C VAL A 187 12.00 -2.56 -1.23
N THR A 188 13.30 -2.77 -1.44
CA THR A 188 13.80 -3.79 -2.37
C THR A 188 13.44 -5.21 -1.91
N SER A 189 13.59 -5.53 -0.62
CA SER A 189 13.21 -6.84 -0.07
C SER A 189 11.71 -7.09 -0.19
N PHE A 190 10.89 -6.07 0.08
CA PHE A 190 9.45 -6.15 -0.12
C PHE A 190 9.10 -6.40 -1.59
N ALA A 191 9.69 -5.62 -2.51
CA ALA A 191 9.43 -5.75 -3.95
C ALA A 191 9.79 -7.15 -4.48
N LEU A 192 10.93 -7.70 -4.05
CA LEU A 192 11.33 -9.07 -4.40
C LEU A 192 10.40 -10.13 -3.81
N GLY A 193 9.83 -9.89 -2.63
CA GLY A 193 8.85 -10.79 -2.00
C GLY A 193 7.47 -10.79 -2.65
N LEU A 194 7.19 -9.87 -3.60
CA LEU A 194 5.96 -9.85 -4.38
C LEU A 194 6.00 -10.76 -5.62
N LEU A 195 7.19 -11.27 -5.98
CA LEU A 195 7.41 -12.19 -7.10
C LEU A 195 7.26 -13.65 -6.64
#